data_AF-A0A7Y9EF99-F1
#
_entry.id   AF-A0A7Y9EF99-F1
#
_cell.length_a   1.000
_cell.length_b   1.000
_cell.length_c   1.000
_cell.angle_alpha   90.00
_cell.angle_beta   90.00
_cell.angle_gamma   90.00
#
_symmetry.space_group_name_H-M   'P 1'
#
loop_
_entity.id
_entity.type
_entity.pdbx_description
1 polymer ?
#
loop_
_entity_poly.entity_id
_entity_poly.type
_entity_poly.pdbx_seq_one_letter_code
_entity_poly.pdbx_strand_id
1 'polypeptide(L)'
;MTTFAEYADELTRVKDELAALEAELDGLGDQVDPLDRIKLKFEIGKARLDVLKTQYDTTKTEVGVLTTDFNQMKNEQHKRIGYRDTLIYTAFAVVAGAAYAITQGASLLVLLGLIPAVLSLGWIYLANDTKVCEIGQYVRSELAPRMKRLLSEGALPFGWESWHRALPGRRTGKIGHLAVTLTIFCAFPATAFAIVVGNLSTLPSWVFPVGGAEAIATLCIGWLFLRANLRRRTPQVVAANTGDDLLASD
;
A
#
# COMPACT_ATOMS: atom_id res chain seq x y z
N MET A 1 2.02 7.06 28.26
CA MET A 1 0.90 6.85 27.33
C MET A 1 0.58 5.38 27.41
N THR A 2 -0.47 5.01 28.14
CA THR A 2 -0.97 3.63 28.14
C THR A 2 -1.40 3.28 26.72
N THR A 3 -0.99 2.11 26.23
CA THR A 3 -1.33 1.67 24.88
C THR A 3 -2.77 1.13 24.87
N PHE A 4 -3.44 1.17 23.72
CA PHE A 4 -4.79 0.61 23.58
C PHE A 4 -4.89 -0.86 24.03
N ALA A 5 -3.79 -1.63 23.89
CA ALA A 5 -3.71 -3.00 24.37
C ALA A 5 -3.84 -3.09 25.89
N GLU A 6 -3.15 -2.23 26.64
CA GLU A 6 -3.23 -2.20 28.11
C GLU A 6 -4.63 -1.83 28.59
N TYR A 7 -5.32 -0.93 27.87
CA TYR A 7 -6.69 -0.56 28.18
C TYR A 7 -7.68 -1.70 27.91
N ALA A 8 -7.51 -2.43 26.81
CA ALA A 8 -8.34 -3.59 26.47
C ALA A 8 -8.17 -4.73 27.49
N ASP A 9 -6.94 -4.97 27.96
CA ASP A 9 -6.66 -5.96 29.00
C ASP A 9 -7.31 -5.58 30.34
N GLU A 10 -7.21 -4.31 30.74
CA GLU A 10 -7.86 -3.81 31.96
C GLU A 10 -9.39 -3.93 31.90
N LEU A 11 -9.97 -3.61 30.75
CA LEU A 11 -11.42 -3.70 30.54
C LEU A 11 -11.91 -5.16 30.54
N THR A 12 -11.08 -6.10 30.08
CA THR A 12 -11.33 -7.54 30.18
C THR A 12 -11.28 -8.00 31.63
N ARG A 13 -10.25 -7.60 32.38
CA ARG A 13 -10.13 -7.91 33.82
C ARG A 13 -11.35 -7.44 34.61
N VAL A 14 -11.80 -6.20 34.39
CA VAL A 14 -12.97 -5.64 35.08
C VAL A 14 -14.25 -6.41 34.74
N LYS A 15 -14.41 -6.89 33.51
CA LYS A 15 -15.55 -7.74 33.15
C LYS A 15 -15.52 -9.08 33.89
N ASP A 16 -14.35 -9.69 33.99
CA ASP A 16 -14.17 -10.97 34.69
C ASP A 16 -14.45 -10.80 36.19
N GLU A 17 -13.98 -9.70 36.79
CA GLU A 17 -14.29 -9.33 38.19
C GLU A 17 -15.80 -9.13 38.40
N LEU A 18 -16.49 -8.41 37.51
CA LEU A 18 -17.95 -8.23 37.58
C LEU A 18 -18.71 -9.56 37.44
N ALA A 19 -18.25 -10.46 36.57
CA ALA A 19 -18.84 -11.79 36.42
C ALA A 19 -18.62 -12.66 37.67
N ALA A 20 -17.45 -12.56 38.30
CA ALA A 20 -17.15 -13.25 39.55
C ALA A 20 -18.01 -12.73 40.72
N LEU A 21 -18.18 -11.41 40.83
CA LEU A 21 -19.06 -10.79 41.84
C LEU A 21 -20.53 -11.20 41.65
N GLU A 22 -21.00 -11.29 40.40
CA GLU A 22 -22.35 -11.77 40.10
C GLU A 22 -22.54 -13.23 40.54
N ALA A 23 -21.54 -14.09 40.29
CA ALA A 23 -21.56 -15.48 40.72
C ALA A 23 -21.49 -15.65 42.25
N GLU A 24 -20.68 -14.84 42.93
CA GLU A 24 -20.58 -14.83 44.40
C GLU A 24 -21.90 -14.38 45.04
N LEU A 25 -22.53 -13.34 44.48
CA LEU A 25 -23.84 -12.84 44.92
C LEU A 25 -24.96 -13.88 44.72
N ASP A 26 -24.85 -14.73 43.71
CA ASP A 26 -25.76 -15.85 43.50
C ASP A 26 -25.51 -17.03 44.44
N GLY A 27 -24.24 -17.26 44.83
CA GLY A 27 -23.85 -18.29 45.79
C GLY A 27 -24.27 -18.00 47.24
N LEU A 28 -24.45 -16.73 47.61
CA LEU A 28 -24.86 -16.31 48.96
C LEU A 28 -26.31 -16.73 49.34
N GLY A 29 -27.14 -17.15 48.38
CA GLY A 29 -28.45 -17.75 48.65
C GLY A 29 -29.36 -16.89 49.56
N ASP A 30 -29.85 -17.49 50.65
CA ASP A 30 -30.73 -16.85 51.65
C ASP A 30 -29.95 -16.12 52.77
N GLN A 31 -28.62 -16.08 52.72
CA GLN A 31 -27.81 -15.42 53.76
C GLN A 31 -27.89 -13.89 53.71
N VAL A 32 -28.31 -13.34 52.57
CA VAL A 32 -28.45 -11.91 52.33
C VAL A 32 -29.94 -11.58 52.20
N ASP A 33 -30.37 -10.46 52.80
CA ASP A 33 -31.73 -9.99 52.65
C ASP A 33 -32.12 -9.85 51.16
N PRO A 34 -33.31 -10.34 50.74
CA PRO A 34 -33.72 -10.32 49.34
C PRO A 34 -33.67 -8.91 48.71
N LEU A 35 -33.97 -7.86 49.47
CA LEU A 35 -33.96 -6.48 48.98
C LEU A 35 -32.53 -6.00 48.74
N ASP A 36 -31.60 -6.31 49.64
CA ASP A 36 -30.19 -5.94 49.49
C ASP A 36 -29.52 -6.71 48.36
N ARG A 37 -29.89 -7.99 48.16
CA ARG A 37 -29.46 -8.76 47.00
C ARG A 37 -29.92 -8.13 45.67
N ILE A 38 -31.17 -7.66 45.60
CA ILE A 38 -31.69 -6.96 44.41
C ILE A 38 -30.92 -5.66 44.14
N LYS A 39 -30.64 -4.86 45.19
CA LYS A 39 -29.84 -3.63 45.05
C LYS A 39 -28.44 -3.93 44.52
N LEU A 40 -27.76 -4.94 45.05
CA LEU A 40 -26.43 -5.33 44.61
C LEU A 40 -26.44 -5.79 43.14
N LYS A 41 -27.42 -6.61 42.72
CA LYS A 41 -27.57 -6.99 41.31
C LYS A 41 -27.79 -5.79 40.40
N PHE A 42 -28.58 -4.81 40.83
CA PHE A 42 -28.80 -3.58 40.07
C PHE A 42 -27.50 -2.78 39.91
N GLU A 43 -26.72 -2.60 40.98
CA GLU A 43 -25.44 -1.87 40.91
C GLU A 43 -24.41 -2.62 40.05
N ILE A 44 -24.31 -3.95 40.15
CA ILE A 44 -23.46 -4.77 39.26
C ILE A 44 -23.91 -4.61 37.80
N GLY A 45 -25.21 -4.66 37.53
CA GLY A 45 -25.77 -4.46 36.19
C GLY A 45 -25.45 -3.08 35.62
N LYS A 46 -25.51 -2.04 36.45
CA LYS A 46 -25.13 -0.67 36.08
C LYS A 46 -23.63 -0.57 35.78
N ALA A 47 -22.78 -1.12 36.63
CA ALA A 47 -21.34 -1.15 36.39
C ALA A 47 -20.99 -1.88 35.08
N ARG A 48 -21.66 -3.01 34.80
CA ARG A 48 -21.50 -3.75 33.55
C ARG A 48 -21.93 -2.94 32.33
N LEU A 49 -23.03 -2.19 32.42
CA LEU A 49 -23.48 -1.29 31.36
C LEU A 49 -22.46 -0.19 31.09
N ASP A 50 -21.90 0.41 32.13
CA ASP A 50 -20.87 1.46 32.00
C ASP A 50 -19.60 0.90 31.33
N VAL A 51 -19.16 -0.31 31.70
CA VAL A 51 -18.03 -1.00 31.06
C VAL A 51 -18.28 -1.29 29.58
N LEU A 52 -19.47 -1.78 29.24
CA LEU A 52 -19.86 -2.05 27.84
C LEU A 52 -19.90 -0.77 27.00
N LYS A 53 -20.43 0.32 27.57
CA LYS A 53 -20.47 1.63 26.90
C LYS A 53 -19.07 2.16 26.63
N THR A 54 -18.20 2.09 27.63
CA THR A 54 -16.79 2.47 27.47
C THR A 54 -16.09 1.63 26.41
N GLN A 55 -16.30 0.31 26.37
CA GLN A 55 -15.73 -0.55 25.33
C GLN A 55 -16.22 -0.16 23.93
N TYR A 56 -17.52 0.13 23.80
CA TYR A 56 -18.11 0.55 22.54
C TYR A 56 -17.50 1.87 22.04
N ASP A 57 -17.38 2.87 22.91
CA ASP A 57 -16.83 4.19 22.56
C ASP A 57 -15.33 4.10 22.19
N THR A 58 -14.58 3.27 22.91
CA THR A 58 -13.16 2.97 22.62
C THR A 58 -13.01 2.29 21.25
N THR A 59 -13.73 1.20 21.01
CA THR A 59 -13.70 0.48 19.72
C THR A 59 -14.12 1.38 18.57
N LYS A 60 -15.16 2.19 18.75
CA LYS A 60 -15.64 3.16 17.76
C LYS A 60 -14.57 4.20 17.43
N THR A 61 -13.85 4.68 18.44
CA THR A 61 -12.75 5.63 18.26
C THR A 61 -11.60 5.00 17.46
N GLU A 62 -11.19 3.77 17.80
CA GLU A 62 -10.15 3.04 17.06
C GLU A 62 -10.52 2.82 15.60
N VAL A 63 -11.74 2.33 15.33
CA VAL A 63 -12.25 2.15 13.97
C VAL A 63 -12.25 3.48 13.21
N GLY A 64 -12.61 4.59 13.89
CA GLY A 64 -12.57 5.94 13.32
C GLY A 64 -11.15 6.37 12.91
N VAL A 65 -10.16 6.14 13.78
CA VAL A 65 -8.75 6.45 13.50
C VAL A 65 -8.24 5.61 12.33
N LEU A 66 -8.45 4.28 12.34
CA LEU A 66 -7.99 3.40 11.26
C LEU A 66 -8.67 3.73 9.92
N THR A 67 -9.94 4.14 9.95
CA THR A 67 -10.66 4.61 8.75
C THR A 67 -10.07 5.91 8.21
N THR A 68 -9.67 6.82 9.11
CA THR A 68 -9.00 8.07 8.75
C THR A 68 -7.65 7.81 8.10
N ASP A 69 -6.82 6.96 8.71
CA ASP A 69 -5.53 6.53 8.16
C ASP A 69 -5.69 5.88 6.79
N PHE A 70 -6.68 4.99 6.63
CA PHE A 70 -7.00 4.38 5.35
C PHE A 70 -7.31 5.44 4.29
N ASN A 71 -8.20 6.38 4.59
CA ASN A 71 -8.61 7.43 3.67
C ASN A 71 -7.43 8.33 3.27
N GLN A 72 -6.58 8.70 4.24
CA GLN A 72 -5.38 9.49 3.96
C GLN A 72 -4.43 8.73 3.02
N MET A 73 -4.20 7.45 3.27
CA MET A 73 -3.39 6.60 2.40
C MET A 73 -3.98 6.43 1.00
N LYS A 74 -5.30 6.28 0.88
CA LYS A 74 -5.99 6.21 -0.43
C LYS A 74 -5.89 7.53 -1.19
N ASN A 75 -6.01 8.66 -0.51
CA ASN A 75 -5.83 9.98 -1.11
C ASN A 75 -4.40 10.17 -1.64
N GLU A 76 -3.41 9.77 -0.86
CA GLU A 76 -2.01 9.81 -1.28
C GLU A 76 -1.76 8.85 -2.47
N GLN A 77 -2.32 7.65 -2.42
CA GLN A 77 -2.26 6.69 -3.52
C GLN A 77 -2.88 7.28 -4.81
N HIS A 78 -4.05 7.93 -4.71
CA HIS A 78 -4.72 8.54 -5.84
C HIS A 78 -3.89 9.67 -6.46
N LYS A 79 -3.35 10.58 -5.64
CA LYS A 79 -2.46 11.67 -6.11
C LYS A 79 -1.24 11.11 -6.84
N ARG A 80 -0.60 10.07 -6.29
CA ARG A 80 0.60 9.46 -6.89
C ARG A 80 0.30 8.73 -8.18
N ILE A 81 -0.85 8.05 -8.28
CA ILE A 81 -1.30 7.43 -9.53
C ILE A 81 -1.52 8.51 -10.59
N GLY A 82 -2.25 9.58 -10.26
CA GLY A 82 -2.50 10.68 -11.19
C GLY A 82 -1.21 11.33 -11.69
N TYR A 83 -0.29 11.65 -10.77
CA TYR A 83 1.00 12.24 -11.13
C TYR A 83 1.85 11.30 -11.99
N ARG A 84 1.88 10.00 -11.65
CA ARG A 84 2.57 8.97 -12.44
C ARG A 84 2.04 8.90 -13.88
N ASP A 85 0.73 8.97 -14.04
CA ASP A 85 0.10 8.90 -15.36
C ASP A 85 0.40 10.17 -16.17
N THR A 86 0.44 11.35 -15.53
CA THR A 86 0.91 12.59 -16.18
C THR A 86 2.34 12.47 -16.73
N LEU A 87 3.26 11.82 -15.99
CA LEU A 87 4.66 11.67 -16.42
C LEU A 87 4.81 10.88 -17.73
N ILE A 88 3.92 9.91 -17.99
CA ILE A 88 3.91 9.15 -19.26
C ILE A 88 3.61 10.11 -20.42
N TYR A 89 2.56 10.91 -20.30
CA TYR A 89 2.18 11.87 -21.32
C TYR A 89 3.24 12.96 -21.51
N THR A 90 3.83 13.43 -20.41
CA THR A 90 4.93 14.40 -20.46
C THR A 90 6.14 13.82 -21.18
N ALA A 91 6.57 12.58 -20.86
CA ALA A 91 7.69 11.95 -21.52
C ALA A 91 7.43 11.77 -23.02
N PHE A 92 6.21 11.36 -23.40
CA PHE A 92 5.81 11.26 -24.80
C PHE A 92 5.86 12.61 -25.52
N ALA A 93 5.37 13.68 -24.90
CA ALA A 93 5.42 15.03 -25.46
C ALA A 93 6.86 15.54 -25.63
N VAL A 94 7.76 15.24 -24.68
CA VAL A 94 9.18 15.59 -24.77
C VAL A 94 9.85 14.86 -25.95
N VAL A 95 9.59 13.55 -26.12
CA VAL A 95 10.10 12.77 -27.25
C VAL A 95 9.56 13.30 -28.58
N ALA A 96 8.26 13.56 -28.68
CA ALA A 96 7.63 14.11 -29.88
C ALA A 96 8.17 15.51 -30.22
N GLY A 97 8.38 16.36 -29.21
CA GLY A 97 8.96 17.69 -29.37
C GLY A 97 10.40 17.64 -29.86
N ALA A 98 11.23 16.74 -29.31
CA ALA A 98 12.59 16.53 -29.80
C ALA A 98 12.60 16.04 -31.24
N ALA A 99 11.76 15.06 -31.60
CA ALA A 99 11.63 14.58 -32.96
C ALA A 99 11.19 15.70 -33.93
N TYR A 100 10.20 16.51 -33.55
CA TYR A 100 9.76 17.66 -34.34
C TYR A 100 10.86 18.71 -34.49
N ALA A 101 11.60 19.03 -33.44
CA ALA A 101 12.71 19.99 -33.52
C ALA A 101 13.77 19.54 -34.55
N ILE A 102 14.09 18.24 -34.60
CA ILE A 102 15.02 17.69 -35.60
C ILE A 102 14.48 17.87 -37.02
N THR A 103 13.18 17.66 -37.27
CA THR A 103 12.61 17.88 -38.61
C THR A 103 12.61 19.35 -39.03
N GLN A 104 12.65 20.28 -38.06
CA GLN A 104 12.82 21.71 -38.29
C GLN A 104 14.30 22.14 -38.41
N GLY A 105 15.24 21.19 -38.48
CA GLY A 105 16.66 21.47 -38.66
C GLY A 105 17.42 21.76 -37.37
N ALA A 106 16.87 21.43 -36.20
CA ALA A 106 17.62 21.52 -34.95
C ALA A 106 18.82 20.57 -34.95
N SER A 107 19.85 20.92 -34.16
CA SER A 107 21.03 20.09 -33.98
C SER A 107 20.68 18.71 -33.40
N LEU A 108 21.37 17.66 -33.86
CA LEU A 108 21.30 16.32 -33.24
C LEU A 108 21.67 16.32 -31.75
N LEU A 109 22.35 17.37 -31.25
CA LEU A 109 22.61 17.54 -29.82
C LEU A 109 21.32 17.66 -28.98
N VAL A 110 20.18 18.02 -29.58
CA VAL A 110 18.87 17.99 -28.92
C VAL A 110 18.52 16.56 -28.45
N LEU A 111 18.93 15.53 -29.19
CA LEU A 111 18.72 14.13 -28.81
C LEU A 111 19.56 13.72 -27.60
N LEU A 112 20.71 14.35 -27.39
CA LEU A 112 21.50 14.16 -26.17
C LEU A 112 20.77 14.76 -24.97
N GLY A 113 20.19 15.96 -25.11
CA GLY A 113 19.36 16.56 -24.05
C GLY A 113 18.04 15.82 -23.76
N LEU A 114 17.50 15.09 -24.74
CA LEU A 114 16.30 14.26 -24.58
C LEU A 114 16.50 13.15 -23.55
N ILE A 115 17.66 12.50 -23.55
CA ILE A 115 17.93 11.34 -22.71
C ILE A 115 17.83 11.68 -21.21
N PRO A 116 18.56 12.66 -20.64
CA PRO A 116 18.46 12.98 -19.21
C PRO A 116 17.07 13.52 -18.83
N ALA A 117 16.36 14.19 -19.74
CA ALA A 117 14.98 14.62 -19.50
C ALA A 117 14.05 13.41 -19.31
N VAL A 118 14.09 12.44 -20.22
CA VAL A 118 13.25 11.23 -20.13
C VAL A 118 13.66 10.35 -18.95
N LEU A 119 14.96 10.22 -18.66
CA LEU A 119 15.44 9.47 -17.49
C LEU A 119 14.98 10.08 -16.17
N SER A 120 15.00 11.41 -16.05
CA SER A 120 14.51 12.13 -14.87
C SER A 120 13.02 11.85 -14.64
N LEU A 121 12.21 11.90 -15.70
CA LEU A 121 10.78 11.56 -15.65
C LEU A 121 10.58 10.08 -15.26
N GLY A 122 11.38 9.17 -15.83
CA GLY A 122 11.33 7.75 -15.52
C GLY A 122 11.68 7.44 -14.06
N TRP A 123 12.63 8.17 -13.47
CA TRP A 123 13.00 8.00 -12.06
C TRP A 123 11.86 8.41 -11.13
N ILE A 124 11.28 9.59 -11.39
CA ILE A 124 10.13 10.10 -10.63
C ILE A 124 8.94 9.14 -10.78
N TYR A 125 8.73 8.61 -11.98
CA TYR A 125 7.71 7.61 -12.25
C TYR A 125 7.89 6.37 -11.36
N LEU A 126 9.10 5.81 -11.34
CA LEU A 126 9.42 4.60 -10.57
C LEU A 126 9.29 4.83 -9.06
N ALA A 127 9.72 6.00 -8.57
CA ALA A 127 9.58 6.37 -7.16
C ALA A 127 8.11 6.41 -6.73
N ASN A 128 7.23 7.00 -7.55
CA ASN A 128 5.79 7.03 -7.27
C ASN A 128 5.16 5.64 -7.29
N ASP A 129 5.51 4.84 -8.29
CA ASP A 129 4.98 3.49 -8.43
C ASP A 129 5.42 2.57 -7.26
N THR A 130 6.62 2.79 -6.72
CA THR A 130 7.10 2.14 -5.50
C THR A 130 6.28 2.55 -4.27
N LYS A 131 6.03 3.85 -4.09
CA LYS A 131 5.23 4.37 -2.96
C LYS A 131 3.78 3.87 -3.01
N VAL A 132 3.17 3.81 -4.18
CA VAL A 132 1.83 3.21 -4.37
C VAL A 132 1.83 1.73 -3.95
N CYS A 133 2.89 0.99 -4.25
CA CYS A 133 3.01 -0.41 -3.83
C CYS A 133 3.18 -0.54 -2.30
N GLU A 134 4.02 0.29 -1.68
CA GLU A 134 4.24 0.32 -0.23
C GLU A 134 2.95 0.65 0.53
N ILE A 135 2.21 1.68 0.09
CA ILE A 135 0.88 2.01 0.65
C ILE A 135 -0.05 0.80 0.58
N GLY A 136 -0.14 0.20 -0.60
CA GLY A 136 -0.99 -0.98 -0.76
C GLY A 136 -0.54 -2.12 0.15
N GLN A 137 0.77 -2.34 0.31
CA GLN A 137 1.31 -3.37 1.20
C GLN A 137 0.93 -3.11 2.65
N TYR A 138 1.15 -1.89 3.13
CA TYR A 138 0.79 -1.48 4.49
C TYR A 138 -0.71 -1.68 4.77
N VAL A 139 -1.59 -1.27 3.84
CA VAL A 139 -3.04 -1.50 3.98
C VAL A 139 -3.37 -2.98 4.17
N ARG A 140 -2.64 -3.89 3.51
CA ARG A 140 -2.89 -5.34 3.60
C ARG A 140 -2.22 -6.01 4.79
N SER A 141 -0.99 -5.65 5.12
CA SER A 141 -0.22 -6.32 6.18
C SER A 141 -0.51 -5.74 7.56
N GLU A 142 -0.88 -4.46 7.64
CA GLU A 142 -1.05 -3.77 8.93
C GLU A 142 -2.51 -3.34 9.15
N LEU A 143 -3.08 -2.58 8.21
CA LEU A 143 -4.34 -1.89 8.45
C LEU A 143 -5.55 -2.83 8.40
N ALA A 144 -5.61 -3.73 7.41
CA ALA A 144 -6.70 -4.70 7.29
C ALA A 144 -6.76 -5.67 8.47
N PRO A 145 -5.64 -6.26 8.95
CA PRO A 145 -5.66 -7.11 10.14
C PRO A 145 -6.03 -6.37 11.44
N ARG A 146 -5.59 -5.11 11.59
CA ARG A 146 -6.02 -4.26 12.72
C ARG A 146 -7.51 -4.00 12.69
N MET A 147 -8.05 -3.60 11.54
CA MET A 147 -9.49 -3.39 11.37
C MET A 147 -10.29 -4.67 11.62
N LYS A 148 -9.81 -5.82 11.14
CA LYS A 148 -10.48 -7.12 11.33
C LYS A 148 -10.61 -7.50 12.82
N ARG A 149 -9.65 -7.15 13.66
CA ARG A 149 -9.69 -7.40 15.11
C ARG A 149 -10.76 -6.59 15.86
N LEU A 150 -11.20 -5.48 15.29
CA LEU A 150 -12.17 -4.57 15.90
C LEU A 150 -13.59 -4.76 15.37
N LEU A 151 -13.74 -5.48 14.26
CA LEU A 151 -15.03 -5.75 13.64
C LEU A 151 -15.53 -7.15 14.02
N SER A 152 -16.85 -7.33 13.95
CA SER A 152 -17.50 -8.61 14.20
C SER A 152 -16.95 -9.73 13.30
N GLU A 153 -17.01 -10.97 13.79
CA GLU A 153 -16.64 -12.14 13.01
C GLU A 153 -17.38 -12.17 11.66
N GLY A 154 -16.63 -12.44 10.59
CA GLY A 154 -17.15 -12.42 9.21
C GLY A 154 -17.09 -11.07 8.50
N ALA A 155 -16.77 -9.96 9.20
CA ALA A 155 -16.52 -8.69 8.54
C ALA A 155 -15.26 -8.76 7.66
N LEU A 156 -15.39 -8.34 6.40
CA LEU A 156 -14.29 -8.26 5.43
C LEU A 156 -13.86 -6.80 5.27
N PRO A 157 -12.98 -6.28 6.13
CA PRO A 157 -12.49 -4.91 5.97
C PRO A 157 -11.79 -4.77 4.62
N PHE A 158 -12.13 -3.71 3.89
CA PHE A 158 -11.55 -3.39 2.59
C PHE A 158 -11.77 -4.47 1.52
N GLY A 159 -12.93 -5.14 1.48
CA GLY A 159 -13.25 -6.20 0.51
C GLY A 159 -13.03 -5.85 -0.98
N TRP A 160 -13.12 -4.56 -1.35
CA TRP A 160 -12.74 -4.10 -2.69
C TRP A 160 -11.26 -4.35 -3.02
N GLU A 161 -10.36 -4.15 -2.06
CA GLU A 161 -8.91 -4.31 -2.24
C GLU A 161 -8.50 -5.77 -2.42
N SER A 162 -9.27 -6.72 -1.89
CA SER A 162 -9.07 -8.15 -2.10
C SER A 162 -9.71 -8.64 -3.39
N TRP A 163 -10.95 -8.22 -3.67
CA TRP A 163 -11.71 -8.67 -4.84
C TRP A 163 -11.02 -8.36 -6.17
N HIS A 164 -10.61 -7.10 -6.40
CA HIS A 164 -10.01 -6.72 -7.70
C HIS A 164 -8.70 -7.45 -8.02
N ARG A 165 -8.05 -8.04 -6.99
CA ARG A 165 -6.79 -8.76 -7.15
C ARG A 165 -6.96 -10.17 -7.66
N ALA A 166 -8.13 -10.77 -7.43
CA ALA A 166 -8.49 -12.11 -7.85
C ALA A 166 -8.89 -12.17 -9.34
N LEU A 167 -9.03 -11.02 -10.01
CA LEU A 167 -9.47 -10.96 -11.40
C LEU A 167 -8.47 -11.63 -12.37
N PRO A 168 -8.94 -12.53 -13.25
CA PRO A 168 -8.12 -13.08 -14.33
C PRO A 168 -7.69 -11.95 -15.28
N GLY A 169 -6.47 -12.03 -15.82
CA GLY A 169 -5.92 -11.01 -16.74
C GLY A 169 -5.05 -9.94 -16.09
N ARG A 170 -4.94 -9.91 -14.75
CA ARG A 170 -4.02 -8.99 -14.04
C ARG A 170 -2.57 -9.12 -14.48
N ARG A 171 -2.13 -10.34 -14.83
CA ARG A 171 -0.76 -10.59 -15.34
C ARG A 171 -0.56 -9.92 -16.70
N THR A 172 -1.52 -10.06 -17.61
CA THR A 172 -1.49 -9.43 -18.94
C THR A 172 -1.43 -7.91 -18.81
N GLY A 173 -2.27 -7.33 -17.95
CA GLY A 173 -2.24 -5.89 -17.68
C GLY A 173 -0.88 -5.40 -17.17
N LYS A 174 -0.27 -6.12 -16.22
CA LYS A 174 1.08 -5.78 -15.71
C LYS A 174 2.16 -5.88 -16.79
N ILE A 175 2.10 -6.88 -17.66
CA ILE A 175 3.07 -7.06 -18.74
C ILE A 175 2.92 -5.95 -19.78
N GLY A 176 1.68 -5.64 -20.20
CA GLY A 176 1.42 -4.54 -21.13
C GLY A 176 1.90 -3.19 -20.57
N HIS A 177 1.61 -2.94 -19.29
CA HIS A 177 2.09 -1.75 -18.60
C HIS A 177 3.62 -1.65 -18.56
N LEU A 178 4.30 -2.76 -18.23
CA LEU A 178 5.77 -2.81 -18.25
C LEU A 178 6.31 -2.57 -19.66
N ALA A 179 5.72 -3.17 -20.69
CA ALA A 179 6.14 -2.99 -22.07
C ALA A 179 6.07 -1.51 -22.49
N VAL A 180 4.93 -0.84 -22.23
CA VAL A 180 4.77 0.59 -22.51
C VAL A 180 5.80 1.43 -21.75
N THR A 181 6.02 1.12 -20.47
CA THR A 181 6.98 1.84 -19.62
C THR A 181 8.42 1.70 -20.13
N LEU A 182 8.84 0.49 -20.51
CA LEU A 182 10.16 0.24 -21.10
C LEU A 182 10.31 0.91 -22.47
N THR A 183 9.26 0.94 -23.29
CA THR A 183 9.29 1.66 -24.57
C THR A 183 9.57 3.14 -24.34
N ILE A 184 8.83 3.78 -23.44
CA ILE A 184 8.95 5.23 -23.21
C ILE A 184 10.28 5.60 -22.56
N PHE A 185 10.65 4.91 -21.48
CA PHE A 185 11.80 5.30 -20.66
C PHE A 185 13.12 4.62 -21.04
N CYS A 186 13.10 3.62 -21.94
CA CYS A 186 14.31 2.94 -22.39
C CYS A 186 14.44 2.91 -23.91
N ALA A 187 13.41 2.49 -24.65
CA ALA A 187 13.53 2.36 -26.11
C ALA A 187 13.72 3.71 -26.82
N PHE A 188 12.97 4.75 -26.43
CA PHE A 188 13.17 6.08 -27.02
C PHE A 188 14.56 6.69 -26.70
N PRO A 189 15.04 6.71 -25.43
CA PRO A 189 16.41 7.13 -25.14
C PRO A 189 17.48 6.31 -25.86
N ALA A 190 17.32 4.98 -25.94
CA ALA A 190 18.26 4.11 -26.65
C ALA A 190 18.29 4.40 -28.15
N THR A 191 17.12 4.70 -28.76
CA THR A 191 17.03 5.10 -30.17
C THR A 191 17.70 6.44 -30.41
N ALA A 192 17.45 7.43 -29.53
CA ALA A 192 18.10 8.73 -29.59
C ALA A 192 19.63 8.59 -29.49
N PHE A 193 20.11 7.78 -28.56
CA PHE A 193 21.53 7.47 -28.41
C PHE A 193 22.12 6.79 -29.66
N ALA A 194 21.42 5.80 -30.22
CA ALA A 194 21.87 5.12 -31.44
C ALA A 194 22.00 6.07 -32.65
N ILE A 195 21.10 7.05 -32.78
CA ILE A 195 21.17 8.09 -33.82
C ILE A 195 22.37 9.00 -33.59
N VAL A 196 22.61 9.44 -32.35
CA VAL A 196 23.79 10.26 -32.00
C VAL A 196 25.09 9.52 -32.30
N VAL A 197 25.18 8.24 -31.91
CA VAL A 197 26.32 7.36 -32.18
C VAL A 197 26.51 7.11 -33.68
N GLY A 198 25.44 6.94 -34.44
CA GLY A 198 25.52 6.78 -35.90
C GLY A 198 26.12 7.98 -36.63
N ASN A 199 26.14 9.15 -36.00
CA ASN A 199 26.64 10.41 -36.55
C ASN A 199 27.93 10.90 -35.84
N LEU A 200 28.70 10.01 -35.23
CA LEU A 200 29.89 10.36 -34.44
C LEU A 200 30.93 11.20 -35.19
N SER A 201 31.10 10.99 -36.50
CA SER A 201 32.11 11.71 -37.28
C SER A 201 31.83 13.21 -37.44
N THR A 202 30.60 13.65 -37.17
CA THR A 202 30.18 15.05 -37.30
C THR A 202 30.03 15.76 -35.95
N LEU A 203 30.20 15.04 -34.84
CA LEU A 203 29.92 15.54 -33.50
C LEU A 203 31.21 15.83 -32.71
N PRO A 204 31.17 16.78 -31.75
CA PRO A 204 32.30 17.07 -30.89
C PRO A 204 32.73 15.87 -30.02
N SER A 205 34.03 15.79 -29.70
CA SER A 205 34.62 14.70 -28.90
C SER A 205 34.09 14.60 -27.45
N TRP A 206 33.47 15.65 -26.91
CA TRP A 206 32.85 15.60 -25.57
C TRP A 206 31.54 14.80 -25.55
N VAL A 207 30.91 14.56 -26.70
CA VAL A 207 29.65 13.79 -26.80
C VAL A 207 29.87 12.34 -26.36
N PHE A 208 31.08 11.80 -26.52
CA PHE A 208 31.42 10.42 -26.18
C PHE A 208 31.24 10.09 -24.69
N PRO A 209 31.91 10.79 -23.74
CA PRO A 209 31.72 10.51 -22.33
C PRO A 209 30.29 10.80 -21.84
N VAL A 210 29.64 11.84 -22.37
CA VAL A 210 28.25 12.17 -21.99
C VAL A 210 27.27 11.09 -22.45
N GLY A 211 27.32 10.73 -23.73
CA GLY A 211 26.48 9.67 -24.27
C GLY A 211 26.75 8.31 -23.61
N GLY A 212 28.01 8.00 -23.27
CA GLY A 212 28.35 6.80 -22.53
C GLY A 212 27.70 6.75 -21.13
N ALA A 213 27.76 7.86 -20.39
CA ALA A 213 27.11 7.97 -19.09
C ALA A 213 25.57 7.82 -19.21
N GLU A 214 24.97 8.44 -20.23
CA GLU A 214 23.54 8.37 -20.52
C GLU A 214 23.07 6.96 -20.92
N ALA A 215 23.87 6.24 -21.70
CA ALA A 215 23.59 4.84 -22.06
C ALA A 215 23.60 3.94 -20.81
N ILE A 216 24.59 4.11 -19.92
CA ILE A 216 24.64 3.39 -18.65
C ILE A 216 23.41 3.72 -17.80
N ALA A 217 23.06 5.00 -17.66
CA ALA A 217 21.89 5.42 -16.90
C ALA A 217 20.58 4.83 -17.47
N THR A 218 20.46 4.74 -18.79
CA THR A 218 19.32 4.09 -19.48
C THR A 218 19.24 2.60 -19.17
N LEU A 219 20.37 1.89 -19.16
CA LEU A 219 20.41 0.48 -18.77
C LEU A 219 20.05 0.30 -17.29
N CYS A 220 20.55 1.17 -16.42
CA CYS A 220 20.25 1.16 -14.99
C CYS A 220 18.75 1.34 -14.74
N ILE A 221 18.10 2.32 -15.38
CA ILE A 221 16.67 2.55 -15.17
C ILE A 221 15.82 1.39 -15.71
N GLY A 222 16.18 0.84 -16.87
CA GLY A 222 15.52 -0.35 -17.44
C GLY A 222 15.61 -1.56 -16.51
N TRP A 223 16.80 -1.80 -15.93
CA TRP A 223 16.99 -2.83 -14.92
C TRP A 223 16.12 -2.61 -13.69
N LEU A 224 16.01 -1.37 -13.20
CA LEU A 224 15.16 -1.05 -12.06
C LEU A 224 13.67 -1.32 -12.34
N PHE A 225 13.17 -0.99 -13.54
CA PHE A 225 11.81 -1.33 -13.96
C PHE A 225 11.57 -2.84 -13.98
N LEU A 226 12.51 -3.61 -14.54
CA LEU A 226 12.43 -5.06 -14.57
C LEU A 226 12.44 -5.64 -13.15
N ARG A 227 13.38 -5.20 -12.30
CA ARG A 227 13.51 -5.63 -10.90
C ARG A 227 12.25 -5.32 -10.11
N ALA A 228 11.68 -4.13 -10.26
CA ALA A 228 10.44 -3.73 -9.60
C ALA A 228 9.27 -4.63 -10.02
N ASN A 229 9.17 -4.97 -11.32
CA ASN A 229 8.15 -5.88 -11.80
C ASN A 229 8.34 -7.32 -11.29
N LEU A 230 9.58 -7.82 -11.23
CA LEU A 230 9.90 -9.15 -10.73
C LEU A 230 9.61 -9.28 -9.22
N ARG A 231 9.96 -8.29 -8.41
CA ARG A 231 9.62 -8.26 -6.97
C ARG A 231 8.11 -8.36 -6.71
N ARG A 232 7.29 -7.89 -7.64
CA ARG A 232 5.82 -7.96 -7.57
C ARG A 232 5.25 -9.32 -8.01
N ARG A 233 6.09 -10.23 -8.52
CA ARG A 233 5.70 -11.58 -8.94
C ARG A 233 5.88 -12.60 -7.83
N THR A 234 6.81 -12.39 -6.89
CA THR A 234 6.97 -13.29 -5.75
C THR A 234 5.66 -13.26 -4.97
N PRO A 235 4.91 -14.38 -4.89
CA PRO A 235 3.84 -14.48 -3.92
C PRO A 235 4.50 -14.16 -2.58
N GLN A 236 3.96 -13.20 -1.83
CA GLN A 236 4.12 -13.31 -0.39
C GLN A 236 3.45 -14.64 -0.08
N VAL A 237 4.25 -15.70 0.04
CA VAL A 237 3.87 -16.89 0.78
C VAL A 237 3.51 -16.33 2.14
N VAL A 238 2.23 -16.08 2.32
CA VAL A 238 1.66 -15.93 3.64
C VAL A 238 2.08 -17.23 4.28
N ALA A 239 3.06 -17.14 5.19
CA ALA A 239 3.22 -18.12 6.23
C ALA A 239 1.90 -18.09 7.00
N ALA A 240 0.89 -18.75 6.42
CA ALA A 240 -0.22 -19.25 7.17
C ALA A 240 0.45 -20.33 8.02
N ASN A 241 0.82 -19.93 9.23
CA ASN A 241 0.58 -20.78 10.37
C ASN A 241 -0.92 -21.13 10.33
N THR A 242 -1.28 -22.09 9.50
CA THR A 242 -2.32 -23.08 9.83
C THR A 242 -1.65 -24.03 10.81
N GLY A 243 -1.41 -23.52 12.02
CA GLY A 243 -1.60 -24.32 13.20
C GLY A 243 -3.11 -24.41 13.43
N ASP A 244 -3.53 -25.61 13.77
CA ASP A 244 -4.85 -26.03 14.24
C ASP A 244 -5.91 -26.37 13.19
N ASP A 245 -6.11 -27.70 13.13
CA ASP A 245 -7.40 -28.37 13.24
C ASP A 245 -8.32 -28.43 12.03
N LEU A 246 -8.03 -29.41 11.17
CA LEU A 246 -9.07 -30.32 10.68
C LEU A 246 -8.70 -31.76 11.05
N LEU A 247 -9.07 -32.10 12.28
CA LEU A 247 -9.74 -33.33 12.72
C LEU A 247 -9.49 -34.59 11.88
N ALA A 248 -8.76 -35.52 12.50
CA ALA A 248 -9.05 -36.94 12.45
C ALA A 248 -10.44 -37.24 13.05
N SER A 249 -11.02 -38.40 12.66
CA SER A 249 -12.29 -39.03 13.11
C SER A 249 -13.58 -38.23 12.84
N ASP A 250 -14.59 -38.71 12.09
CA ASP A 250 -15.05 -40.06 11.74
C ASP A 250 -15.53 -40.14 10.27
#